data_AF-A0A0T6YAJ4-F1
#
_entry.id   AF-A0A0T6YAJ4-F1
#
_cell.length_a   1.000
_cell.length_b   1.000
_cell.length_c   1.000
_cell.angle_alpha   90.00
_cell.angle_beta   90.00
_cell.angle_gamma   90.00
#
_symmetry.space_group_name_H-M   'P 1'
#
loop_
_entity.id
_entity.type
_entity.pdbx_description
1 polymer ?
#
loop_
_entity_poly.entity_id
_entity_poly.type
_entity_poly.pdbx_seq_one_letter_code
_entity_poly.pdbx_strand_id
1 'polypeptide(L)' 'MVGNVVIDHETVARTFPEGKGEVDVVCIYEVENGKIAKAWFKISERRLL' A
#
# COMPACT_ATOMS: atom_id res chain seq x y z
N MET A 1 -8.83 -21.21 -9.93
CA MET A 1 -8.05 -20.54 -8.87
C MET A 1 -8.37 -19.07 -8.96
N VAL A 2 -8.89 -18.46 -7.88
CA VAL A 2 -8.95 -16.99 -7.79
C VAL A 2 -7.50 -16.52 -7.73
N GLY A 3 -7.16 -15.52 -8.55
CA GLY A 3 -5.80 -15.16 -8.94
C GLY A 3 -4.82 -15.07 -7.78
N ASN A 4 -3.56 -15.35 -8.07
CA ASN A 4 -2.41 -15.28 -7.15
C ASN A 4 -2.05 -13.84 -6.74
N VAL A 5 -3.04 -12.95 -6.66
CA VAL A 5 -2.91 -11.54 -6.37
C VAL A 5 -3.63 -11.23 -5.07
N VAL A 6 -2.92 -10.61 -4.13
CA VAL A 6 -3.47 -10.07 -2.88
C VAL A 6 -3.47 -8.55 -3.00
N ILE A 7 -4.60 -7.91 -2.71
CA ILE A 7 -4.72 -6.45 -2.65
C ILE A 7 -4.99 -6.08 -1.20
N ASP A 8 -4.14 -5.23 -0.66
CA ASP A 8 -4.29 -4.61 0.65
C ASP A 8 -4.46 -3.09 0.48
N HIS A 9 -5.36 -2.51 1.27
CA HIS A 9 -5.62 -1.06 1.27
C HIS A 9 -5.43 -0.55 2.69
N GLU A 10 -4.37 0.23 2.88
CA GLU A 10 -3.98 0.73 4.20
C GLU A 10 -3.89 2.26 4.21
N THR A 11 -4.33 2.88 5.31
CA THR A 11 -4.05 4.29 5.60
C THR A 11 -2.80 4.35 6.46
N VAL A 12 -1.77 4.99 5.94
CA VAL A 12 -0.43 5.01 6.52
C VAL A 12 -0.15 6.37 7.13
N ALA A 13 -0.03 6.42 8.46
CA ALA A 13 0.38 7.62 9.17
C ALA A 13 1.86 7.98 8.89
N ARG A 14 2.11 9.28 8.66
CA ARG A 14 3.43 9.85 8.37
C ARG A 14 3.59 11.22 9.03
N THR A 15 4.84 11.58 9.28
CA THR A 15 5.20 12.96 9.64
C THR A 15 5.78 13.63 8.40
N PHE A 16 5.17 14.72 7.97
CA PHE A 16 5.63 15.59 6.89
C PHE A 16 6.28 16.86 7.47
N PRO A 17 7.04 17.64 6.67
CA PRO A 17 7.60 18.91 7.13
C PRO A 17 6.56 19.88 7.72
N GLU A 18 5.31 19.81 7.25
CA GLU A 18 4.17 20.66 7.64
C GLU A 18 3.41 20.13 8.86
N GLY A 19 3.67 18.89 9.30
CA GLY A 19 2.99 18.28 10.44
C GLY A 19 2.66 16.80 10.26
N LYS A 20 1.83 16.27 11.16
CA LYS A 20 1.31 14.90 11.05
C LYS A 20 0.35 14.82 9.86
N GLY A 21 0.39 13.70 9.18
CA GLY A 21 -0.50 13.42 8.06
C GLY A 21 -0.60 11.93 7.80
N GLU A 22 -1.25 11.61 6.70
CA GLU A 22 -1.46 10.25 6.24
C GLU A 22 -1.53 10.20 4.72
N VAL A 23 -1.29 9.00 4.18
CA VAL A 23 -1.52 8.64 2.78
C VAL A 23 -2.29 7.33 2.76
N ASP A 24 -3.17 7.16 1.78
CA ASP A 24 -3.74 5.85 1.49
C ASP A 24 -2.82 5.13 0.51
N VAL A 25 -2.56 3.85 0.77
CA VAL A 25 -1.71 3.01 -0.05
C VAL A 25 -2.49 1.77 -0.47
N VAL A 26 -2.54 1.55 -1.78
CA VAL A 26 -2.98 0.27 -2.35
C VAL A 26 -1.74 -0.56 -2.64
N CYS A 27 -1.60 -1.64 -1.89
CA CYS A 27 -0.52 -2.61 -1.98
C CYS A 27 -1.03 -3.82 -2.76
N ILE A 28 -0.37 -4.15 -3.87
CA ILE A 28 -0.74 -5.26 -4.75
C ILE A 28 0.41 -6.25 -4.75
N TYR A 29 0.15 -7.49 -4.33
CA TYR A 29 1.15 -8.54 -4.24
C TYR A 29 0.80 -9.69 -5.16
N GLU A 30 1.73 -10.06 -6.04
CA GLU A 30 1.66 -11.33 -6.76
C GLU A 30 2.40 -12.39 -5.95
N VAL A 31 1.72 -13.49 -5.61
CA VAL A 31 2.23 -14.58 -4.77
C VAL A 31 2.52 -15.80 -5.64
N GLU A 32 3.75 -16.30 -5.60
CA GLU A 32 4.15 -17.54 -6.24
C GLU A 32 4.83 -18.45 -5.22
N ASN A 33 4.47 -19.74 -5.23
CA ASN A 33 5.03 -20.74 -4.30
C ASN A 33 4.95 -20.31 -2.82
N GLY A 34 3.86 -19.64 -2.45
CA GLY A 34 3.62 -19.16 -1.08
C GLY A 34 4.46 -17.95 -0.65
N LYS A 35 5.18 -17.29 -1.58
CA LYS A 35 5.99 -16.10 -1.33
C LYS A 35 5.58 -14.96 -2.27
N ILE A 36 5.81 -13.71 -1.86
CA ILE A 36 5.61 -12.55 -2.73
C ILE A 36 6.68 -12.58 -3.83
N ALA A 37 6.26 -12.75 -5.08
CA ALA A 37 7.12 -12.71 -6.25
C ALA A 37 7.24 -11.29 -6.81
N LYS A 38 6.15 -10.51 -6.78
CA LYS A 38 6.11 -9.10 -7.20
C LYS A 38 5.24 -8.28 -6.26
N ALA A 39 5.57 -7.00 -6.12
CA ALA A 39 4.79 -6.06 -5.36
C ALA A 39 4.69 -4.72 -6.12
N TRP A 40 3.52 -4.12 -6.10
CA TRP A 40 3.27 -2.77 -6.61
C TRP A 40 2.55 -1.95 -5.54
N PHE A 41 2.87 -0.66 -5.51
CA PHE A 41 2.30 0.28 -4.57
C PHE A 41 1.74 1.47 -5.35
N LYS A 42 0.49 1.82 -5.08
CA LYS A 42 -0.12 3.07 -5.51
C LYS A 42 -0.40 3.89 -4.28
N ILE A 43 0.22 5.06 -4.19
CA ILE A 43 0.11 5.96 -3.04
C ILE A 43 -0.77 7.12 -3.46
N SER A 44 -1.74 7.47 -2.62
CA SER A 44 -2.59 8.64 -2.80
C SER A 44 -1.81 9.94 -2.62
N GLU A 45 -2.46 11.07 -2.90
CA GLU A 45 -2.00 12.34 -2.36
C GLU A 45 -2.02 12.30 -0.83
N ARG A 46 -1.09 13.04 -0.22
CA ARG A 46 -1.02 13.17 1.24
C ARG A 46 -2.16 14.03 1.77
N ARG A 47 -2.68 13.66 2.94
CA ARG A 47 -3.57 14.49 3.76
C ARG A 47 -2.86 14.89 5.03
N LEU A 48 -2.92 16.17 5.39
CA LEU A 48 -2.48 16.64 6.71
C LEU A 48 -3.62 16.43 7.72
N LEU A 49 -3.26 16.08 8.96
CA LEU A 49 -4.19 15.90 10.09
C LEU A 49 -4.42 17.21 10.86
#